data_AF-K2AJF6-F1
#
_entry.id   AF-K2AJF6-F1
#
_cell.length_a   1.000
_cell.length_b   1.000
_cell.length_c   1.000
_cell.angle_alpha   90.00
_cell.angle_beta   90.00
_cell.angle_gamma   90.00
#
_symmetry.space_group_name_H-M   'P 1'
#
loop_
_entity.id
_entity.type
_entity.pdbx_description
1 polymer ?
#
loop_
_entity_poly.entity_id
_entity_poly.type
_entity_poly.pdbx_seq_one_letter_code
_entity_poly.pdbx_strand_id
1 'polypeptide(L)'
;LGAIGLARMFHVAGAMGGGLFDAADPMALHRPLNDRAFALDHIETKLLKIVDTMQTAPGRAMAEERADWMLSFRTRLLSEIG
;
A
#
# COMPACT_ATOMS: atom_id res chain seq x y z
N LEU A 1 -0.89 4.98 -7.15
CA LEU A 1 0.40 4.26 -7.25
C LEU A 1 1.55 5.25 -7.15
N GLY A 2 2.74 4.77 -6.79
CA GLY A 2 3.95 5.58 -6.61
C GLY A 2 3.92 6.44 -5.34
N ALA A 3 4.88 7.36 -5.22
CA ALA A 3 5.08 8.21 -4.04
C ALA A 3 3.83 9.01 -3.63
N ILE A 4 3.15 9.66 -4.59
CA ILE A 4 1.89 10.39 -4.32
C ILE A 4 0.81 9.43 -3.81
N GLY A 5 0.77 8.20 -4.35
CA GLY A 5 -0.17 7.17 -3.90
C GLY A 5 0.05 6.78 -2.43
N LEU A 6 1.30 6.62 -2.01
CA LEU A 6 1.67 6.35 -0.62
C LEU A 6 1.34 7.53 0.30
N ALA A 7 1.71 8.75 -0.09
CA ALA A 7 1.40 9.96 0.68
C ALA A 7 -0.12 10.11 0.91
N ARG A 8 -0.92 9.93 -0.15
CA ARG A 8 -2.39 9.98 -0.05
C ARG A 8 -2.94 8.86 0.83
N MET A 9 -2.42 7.64 0.72
CA MET A 9 -2.86 6.51 1.54
C MET A 9 -2.70 6.83 3.03
N PHE A 10 -1.50 7.24 3.47
CA PHE A 10 -1.27 7.58 4.88
C PHE A 10 -2.09 8.80 5.33
N HIS A 11 -2.20 9.83 4.49
CA HIS A 11 -2.99 11.01 4.80
C HIS A 11 -4.47 10.67 5.03
N VAL A 12 -5.07 9.88 4.14
CA VAL A 12 -6.49 9.48 4.25
C VAL A 12 -6.71 8.51 5.41
N ALA A 13 -5.81 7.53 5.63
CA ALA A 13 -5.91 6.61 6.75
C ALA A 13 -5.91 7.37 8.09
N GLY A 14 -4.98 8.32 8.27
CA GLY A 14 -4.94 9.18 9.45
C GLY A 14 -6.19 10.04 9.62
N ALA A 15 -6.71 10.63 8.52
CA ALA A 15 -7.96 11.40 8.56
C ALA A 15 -9.19 10.54 8.94
N MET A 16 -9.14 9.23 8.66
CA MET A 16 -10.18 8.26 9.04
C MET A 16 -9.97 7.67 10.45
N GLY A 17 -8.93 8.07 11.18
CA GLY A 17 -8.59 7.52 12.49
C GLY A 17 -7.94 6.13 12.44
N GLY A 18 -7.50 5.68 11.27
CA GLY A 18 -6.75 4.44 11.09
C GLY A 18 -5.28 4.58 11.47
N GLY A 19 -4.66 3.48 11.85
CA GLY A 19 -3.22 3.37 12.10
C GLY A 19 -2.40 3.23 10.81
N LEU A 20 -1.09 3.42 10.91
CA LEU A 20 -0.16 3.18 9.80
C LEU A 20 -0.11 1.67 9.45
N PHE A 21 -0.03 0.84 10.48
CA PHE A 21 0.05 -0.63 10.41
C PHE A 21 -0.34 -1.22 11.77
N ASP A 22 -0.64 -2.51 11.80
CA ASP A 22 -0.78 -3.26 13.05
C ASP A 22 0.62 -3.54 13.62
N ALA A 23 0.87 -3.18 14.88
CA ALA A 23 2.20 -3.30 15.48
C ALA A 23 2.64 -4.74 15.74
N ALA A 24 1.71 -5.69 15.89
CA ALA A 24 2.00 -7.10 16.12
C ALA A 24 2.04 -7.89 14.80
N ASP A 25 1.31 -7.45 13.78
CA ASP A 25 1.28 -8.07 12.46
C ASP A 25 1.18 -7.04 11.31
N PRO A 26 2.28 -6.33 10.99
CA PRO A 26 2.28 -5.27 9.97
C PRO A 26 1.95 -5.75 8.55
N MET A 27 2.16 -7.04 8.29
CA MET A 27 1.89 -7.69 7.00
C MET A 27 0.54 -8.41 6.95
N ALA A 28 -0.21 -8.44 8.06
CA ALA A 28 -1.46 -9.19 8.17
C ALA A 28 -1.32 -10.68 7.83
N LEU A 29 -0.24 -11.34 8.25
CA LEU A 29 0.01 -12.76 8.00
C LEU A 29 -0.92 -13.68 8.81
N HIS A 30 -1.40 -13.22 9.96
CA HIS A 30 -2.22 -13.97 10.91
C HIS A 30 -3.59 -13.32 11.17
N ARG A 31 -3.95 -12.29 10.41
CA ARG A 31 -5.24 -11.59 10.47
C ARG A 31 -5.73 -11.25 9.06
N PRO A 32 -7.04 -11.06 8.84
CA PRO A 32 -7.50 -10.50 7.58
C PRO A 32 -6.98 -9.08 7.39
N LEU A 33 -6.73 -8.72 6.12
CA LEU A 33 -6.45 -7.34 5.73
C LEU A 33 -7.64 -6.43 6.07
N ASN A 34 -7.36 -5.29 6.67
CA ASN A 34 -8.32 -4.27 7.06
C ASN A 34 -7.77 -2.87 6.74
N ASP A 35 -8.00 -2.43 5.50
CA ASP A 35 -7.49 -1.15 4.99
C ASP A 35 -8.20 0.09 5.55
N ARG A 36 -9.26 -0.10 6.36
CA ARG A 36 -9.88 0.97 7.15
C ARG A 36 -9.17 1.16 8.49
N ALA A 37 -8.65 0.08 9.06
CA ALA A 37 -7.92 0.13 10.32
C ALA A 37 -6.43 0.43 10.10
N PHE A 38 -5.82 -0.08 9.01
CA PHE A 38 -4.38 -0.01 8.79
C PHE A 38 -4.02 0.41 7.37
N ALA A 39 -3.19 1.45 7.24
CA ALA A 39 -2.80 1.99 5.94
C ALA A 39 -2.00 0.98 5.09
N LEU A 40 -1.08 0.20 5.70
CA LEU A 40 -0.26 -0.76 4.96
C LEU A 40 -1.07 -1.84 4.25
N ASP A 41 -2.16 -2.29 4.86
CA ASP A 41 -3.06 -3.28 4.26
C ASP A 41 -3.64 -2.77 2.92
N HIS A 42 -3.81 -1.46 2.78
CA HIS A 42 -4.36 -0.84 1.56
C HIS A 42 -3.49 -1.06 0.32
N ILE A 43 -2.20 -1.31 0.50
CA ILE A 43 -1.29 -1.66 -0.61
C ILE A 43 -1.81 -2.92 -1.31
N GLU A 44 -2.11 -3.95 -0.53
CA GLU A 44 -2.56 -5.27 -1.02
C GLU A 44 -4.05 -5.27 -1.40
N THR A 45 -4.91 -4.64 -0.60
CA THR A 45 -6.36 -4.69 -0.84
C THR A 45 -6.74 -3.95 -2.13
N LYS A 46 -6.02 -2.87 -2.47
CA LYS A 46 -6.42 -1.95 -3.54
C LYS A 46 -5.27 -1.54 -4.45
N LEU A 47 -4.18 -1.01 -3.92
CA LEU A 47 -3.23 -0.26 -4.77
C LEU A 47 -2.54 -1.15 -5.80
N LEU A 48 -2.12 -2.36 -5.43
CA LEU A 48 -1.52 -3.30 -6.40
C LEU A 48 -2.53 -3.75 -7.48
N LYS A 49 -3.80 -3.94 -7.12
CA LYS A 49 -4.86 -4.31 -8.08
C LYS A 49 -5.15 -3.24 -9.12
N ILE A 50 -4.75 -1.99 -8.90
CA ILE A 50 -4.91 -0.91 -9.88
C ILE A 50 -4.13 -1.22 -11.17
N VAL A 51 -2.99 -1.90 -11.06
CA VAL A 51 -2.17 -2.29 -12.22
C VAL A 51 -3.00 -3.11 -13.22
N ASP A 52 -3.78 -4.07 -12.72
CA ASP A 52 -4.61 -4.97 -13.53
C ASP A 52 -5.78 -4.25 -14.22
N THR A 53 -6.20 -3.10 -13.69
CA THR A 53 -7.30 -2.31 -14.25
C THR A 53 -6.89 -1.39 -15.41
N MET A 54 -5.58 -1.29 -15.72
CA MET A 54 -5.07 -0.43 -16.78
C MET A 54 -5.51 -0.91 -18.18
N GLN A 55 -6.07 0.02 -18.94
CA GLN A 55 -6.67 -0.23 -20.26
C GLN A 55 -5.68 -0.11 -21.43
N THR A 56 -4.50 0.46 -21.20
CA THR A 56 -3.48 0.64 -22.23
C THR A 56 -2.16 0.01 -21.80
N ALA A 57 -1.39 -0.50 -22.76
CA ALA A 57 -0.08 -1.09 -22.47
C ALA A 57 0.89 -0.06 -21.84
N PRO A 58 1.00 1.19 -22.32
CA PRO A 58 1.83 2.20 -21.67
C PRO A 58 1.36 2.54 -20.24
N GLY A 59 0.04 2.60 -20.03
CA GLY A 59 -0.54 2.86 -18.70
C GLY A 59 -0.23 1.74 -17.71
N ARG A 60 -0.26 0.48 -18.18
CA ARG A 60 0.12 -0.68 -17.38
C ARG A 60 1.59 -0.67 -17.00
N ALA A 61 2.49 -0.45 -17.96
CA ALA A 61 3.93 -0.37 -17.70
C ALA A 61 4.27 0.72 -16.66
N MET A 62 3.67 1.90 -16.78
CA MET A 62 3.81 2.97 -15.78
C MET A 62 3.24 2.59 -14.40
N ALA A 63 2.16 1.82 -14.37
CA ALA A 63 1.54 1.38 -13.12
C ALA A 63 2.41 0.33 -12.41
N GLU A 64 2.99 -0.61 -13.16
CA GLU A 64 3.93 -1.62 -12.67
C GLU A 64 5.16 -0.97 -12.03
N GLU A 65 5.84 -0.06 -12.73
CA GLU A 65 7.00 0.66 -12.18
C GLU A 65 6.66 1.37 -10.85
N ARG A 66 5.50 2.01 -10.80
CA ARG A 66 5.03 2.72 -9.61
C ARG A 66 4.60 1.78 -8.49
N ALA A 67 4.13 0.58 -8.81
CA ALA A 67 3.81 -0.46 -7.83
C ALA A 67 5.09 -1.05 -7.23
N ASP A 68 6.10 -1.31 -8.05
CA ASP A 68 7.41 -1.78 -7.58
C ASP A 68 8.09 -0.80 -6.63
N TRP A 69 7.99 0.50 -6.91
CA TRP A 69 8.47 1.53 -6.00
C TRP A 69 7.75 1.48 -4.65
N MET A 70 6.44 1.27 -4.66
CA MET A 70 5.64 1.17 -3.43
C MET A 70 5.99 -0.09 -2.61
N LEU A 71 6.20 -1.23 -3.27
CA LEU A 71 6.64 -2.46 -2.64
C LEU A 71 8.05 -2.30 -2.03
N SER A 72 8.93 -1.58 -2.71
CA SER A 72 10.26 -1.24 -2.21
C SER A 72 10.18 -0.36 -0.96
N PHE A 73 9.31 0.66 -0.96
CA PHE A 73 9.06 1.48 0.23
C PHE A 73 8.51 0.65 1.38
N ARG A 74 7.51 -0.21 1.15
CA ARG A 74 6.96 -1.10 2.18
C ARG A 74 8.04 -1.98 2.79
N THR A 75 8.88 -2.59 1.95
CA THR A 75 9.96 -3.49 2.41
C THR A 75 10.92 -2.75 3.33
N ARG A 76 11.32 -1.52 2.97
CA ARG A 76 12.17 -0.67 3.83
C ARG A 76 11.48 -0.31 5.14
N LEU A 77 10.23 0.11 5.07
CA LEU A 77 9.44 0.42 6.26
C LEU A 77 9.35 -0.78 7.20
N LEU A 78 9.07 -1.97 6.68
CA LEU A 78 9.02 -3.22 7.47
C LEU A 78 10.37 -3.51 8.14
N SER A 79 11.49 -3.27 7.45
CA SER A 79 12.83 -3.46 8.05
C SER A 79 13.18 -2.44 9.14
N GLU A 80 12.56 -1.26 9.13
CA GLU A 80 12.77 -0.22 10.13
C GLU A 80 11.94 -0.45 11.42
N ILE A 81 10.80 -1.14 11.30
CA ILE A 81 9.89 -1.37 12.43
C ILE A 81 10.19 -2.65 13.23
N GLY A 82 10.96 -3.60 12.67
CA GLY A 82 11.44 -4.80 13.36
C GLY A 82 10.94 -6.11 12.77
#